data_AF-A0A7C7V229-F1
#
_entry.id   AF-A0A7C7V229-F1
#
_cell.length_a   1.000
_cell.length_b   1.000
_cell.length_c   1.000
_cell.angle_alpha   90.00
_cell.angle_beta   90.00
_cell.angle_gamma   90.00
#
_symmetry.space_group_name_H-M   'P 1'
#
loop_
_entity.id
_entity.type
_entity.pdbx_description
1 polymer ?
#
loop_
_entity_poly.entity_id
_entity_poly.type
_entity_poly.pdbx_seq_one_letter_code
_entity_poly.pdbx_strand_id
1 'polypeptide(L)'
;MTIRRQRVGKGADMAKGQPRHHHRPAALIVLAGLSLLLVQQGLLAAPPEGGEPVDWVNPLIGTGETNARWLFFASACRPFGMVSLSPDMEMNGTWKTGYLYHKQTVRGFSHVHAWQLGGIPVMPTTGPMRGPEGSDVYGSRYSHDTEIVHPGYHRITLDDYAIQVELTSTNRVGFHRWRFCRSGPAHILFDLGTQCGPADMSDALARRVSPTELEGYVTNAPTRRRPKPCTIYFVARFDRPFDAFGGWQGTSGLQEGNELKGKGCGAFVRFAPAVDDVIQMKLAISYVSTDQARKNLQAELPHWDFDRVRRESRQVWNDWLGRIEVHGGTPQQRTRFYTDLWHVLLGRHMTSDVDGKYCDMTGPKPVIRQIPFGPDGEPQYAHFNSDAFWTTFWNINVVWSLAYPDITRQWVNFLVDMYKDGGLIPRGPSGHN
;
A
#
# COMPACT_ATOMS: atom_id res chain seq x y z
N MET A 1 40.01 -7.00 31.87
CA MET A 1 41.12 -7.81 31.33
C MET A 1 42.03 -6.87 30.56
N THR A 2 43.25 -6.71 31.03
CA THR A 2 44.22 -5.70 30.58
C THR A 2 45.07 -6.25 29.43
N ILE A 3 45.66 -5.34 28.61
CA ILE A 3 47.03 -5.38 28.04
C ILE A 3 47.16 -5.34 26.49
N ARG A 4 47.66 -4.17 26.01
CA ARG A 4 48.75 -3.86 25.02
C ARG A 4 48.65 -4.40 23.57
N ARG A 5 49.25 -3.79 22.52
CA ARG A 5 50.50 -2.98 22.28
C ARG A 5 50.33 -2.28 20.89
N GLN A 6 50.67 -0.99 20.67
CA GLN A 6 51.97 -0.43 20.18
C GLN A 6 52.56 -1.12 18.91
N ARG A 7 53.16 -0.48 17.89
CA ARG A 7 53.44 0.93 17.47
C ARG A 7 54.31 0.89 16.16
N VAL A 8 54.39 2.03 15.43
CA VAL A 8 55.53 2.55 14.60
C VAL A 8 55.72 1.96 13.19
N GLY A 9 56.09 2.67 12.10
CA GLY A 9 56.56 4.05 11.80
C GLY A 9 56.79 4.18 10.26
N LYS A 10 56.65 5.34 9.59
CA LYS A 10 57.51 6.56 9.44
C LYS A 10 58.36 6.61 8.14
N GLY A 11 58.30 7.77 7.46
CA GLY A 11 59.23 8.32 6.44
C GLY A 11 58.44 9.10 5.35
N ALA A 12 58.37 10.44 5.23
CA ALA A 12 59.37 11.54 5.08
C ALA A 12 60.18 11.43 3.76
N ASP A 13 60.45 12.44 2.91
CA ASP A 13 60.05 13.85 2.69
C ASP A 13 60.73 14.34 1.38
N MET A 14 60.35 15.53 0.86
CA MET A 14 61.09 16.42 -0.10
C MET A 14 61.20 16.06 -1.61
N ALA A 15 61.20 16.95 -2.61
CA ALA A 15 61.09 18.43 -2.71
C ALA A 15 60.96 18.92 -4.19
N LYS A 16 60.32 20.10 -4.35
CA LYS A 16 60.60 21.26 -5.27
C LYS A 16 60.54 21.14 -6.82
N GLY A 17 59.81 22.09 -7.42
CA GLY A 17 60.05 22.61 -8.78
C GLY A 17 58.91 23.50 -9.33
N GLN A 18 59.08 24.82 -9.27
CA GLN A 18 58.25 25.85 -9.94
C GLN A 18 59.01 26.34 -11.21
N PRO A 19 58.37 26.97 -12.23
CA PRO A 19 58.11 28.41 -12.13
C PRO A 19 56.84 28.95 -12.84
N ARG A 20 56.64 30.25 -12.57
CA ARG A 20 55.56 31.20 -12.87
C ARG A 20 55.34 31.49 -14.37
N HIS A 21 54.13 31.93 -14.72
CA HIS A 21 53.92 33.11 -15.58
C HIS A 21 52.64 33.86 -15.20
N HIS A 22 52.78 35.19 -15.11
CA HIS A 22 51.69 36.17 -14.95
C HIS A 22 50.90 36.32 -16.25
N HIS A 23 49.58 36.56 -16.15
CA HIS A 23 48.87 37.68 -16.80
C HIS A 23 47.35 37.57 -16.51
N ARG A 24 46.79 38.66 -15.98
CA ARG A 24 45.39 39.12 -16.09
C ARG A 24 45.49 40.65 -16.30
N PRO A 25 44.50 41.36 -16.89
CA PRO A 25 43.08 41.01 -16.91
C PRO A 25 42.36 41.26 -18.26
N ALA A 26 41.22 40.60 -18.46
CA ALA A 26 40.14 41.13 -19.29
C ALA A 26 38.82 40.63 -18.71
N ALA A 27 38.04 41.57 -18.22
CA ALA A 27 36.69 41.35 -17.74
C ALA A 27 35.77 41.06 -18.93
N LEU A 28 35.18 39.87 -18.96
CA LEU A 28 33.96 39.61 -19.71
C LEU A 28 32.89 39.22 -18.69
N ILE A 29 31.92 40.10 -18.52
CA ILE A 29 30.69 39.85 -17.77
C ILE A 29 29.89 38.83 -18.58
N VAL A 30 29.92 37.57 -18.16
CA VAL A 30 28.93 36.57 -18.56
C VAL A 30 27.96 36.46 -17.40
N LEU A 31 26.77 37.01 -17.59
CA LEU A 31 25.58 36.77 -16.75
C LEU A 31 25.18 35.29 -16.88
N ALA A 32 25.89 34.42 -16.17
CA ALA A 32 25.41 33.07 -15.90
C ALA A 32 24.48 33.18 -14.68
N GLY A 33 23.17 33.07 -14.93
CA GLY A 33 22.17 32.95 -13.89
C GLY A 33 22.51 31.76 -13.00
N LEU A 34 22.94 32.03 -11.77
CA LEU A 34 22.93 31.05 -10.70
C LEU A 34 21.46 30.76 -10.38
N SER A 35 20.88 29.81 -11.09
CA SER A 35 19.74 29.05 -10.57
C SER A 35 20.28 28.26 -9.40
N LEU A 36 20.12 28.81 -8.20
CA LEU A 36 20.38 28.12 -6.93
C LEU A 36 19.42 26.93 -6.86
N LEU A 37 19.83 25.78 -7.41
CA LEU A 37 19.22 24.50 -7.06
C LEU A 37 19.59 24.23 -5.60
N LEU A 38 18.72 24.68 -4.70
CA LEU A 38 18.63 24.13 -3.36
C LEU A 38 18.26 22.66 -3.51
N VAL A 39 19.28 21.82 -3.63
CA VAL A 39 19.17 20.38 -3.34
C VAL A 39 18.89 20.30 -1.84
N GLN A 40 17.60 20.34 -1.47
CA GLN A 40 17.17 19.88 -0.16
C GLN A 40 17.45 18.38 -0.12
N GLN A 41 18.58 18.02 0.47
CA GLN A 41 18.80 16.66 0.93
C GLN A 41 17.64 16.31 1.86
N GLY A 42 16.87 15.28 1.53
CA GLY A 42 15.74 14.77 2.28
C GLY A 42 16.13 14.10 3.61
N LEU A 43 16.86 14.82 4.48
CA LEU A 43 16.68 14.59 5.91
C LEU A 43 15.26 15.08 6.22
N LEU A 44 14.33 14.14 6.45
CA LEU A 44 13.03 14.44 7.05
C LEU A 44 13.29 15.26 8.32
N ALA A 45 13.15 16.58 8.20
CA ALA A 45 13.26 17.48 9.33
C ALA A 45 12.18 17.06 10.32
N ALA A 46 12.56 16.93 11.59
CA ALA A 46 11.58 16.70 12.64
C ALA A 46 10.48 17.77 12.54
N PRO A 47 9.20 17.40 12.73
CA PRO A 47 8.14 18.39 12.75
C PRO A 47 8.44 19.43 13.85
N PRO A 48 8.08 20.71 13.62
CA PRO A 48 8.32 21.77 14.59
C PRO A 48 7.68 21.45 15.94
N GLU A 49 8.20 22.06 17.02
CA GLU A 49 7.56 21.98 18.32
C GLU A 49 6.11 22.49 18.20
N GLY A 50 5.14 21.59 18.44
CA GLY A 50 3.70 21.82 18.18
C GLY A 50 3.08 20.99 17.05
N GLY A 51 3.81 20.08 16.40
CA GLY A 51 3.26 19.14 15.42
C GLY A 51 2.25 18.15 16.01
N GLU A 52 1.23 17.79 15.23
CA GLU A 52 0.18 16.86 15.65
C GLU A 52 0.73 15.41 15.72
N PRO A 53 0.12 14.50 16.50
CA PRO A 53 0.56 13.09 16.61
C PRO A 53 0.91 12.41 15.27
N VAL A 54 0.11 12.64 14.23
CA VAL A 54 0.35 12.07 12.89
C VAL A 54 1.62 12.60 12.20
N ASP A 55 2.06 13.82 12.50
CA ASP A 55 3.25 14.44 11.89
C ASP A 55 4.54 13.80 12.38
N TRP A 56 4.50 13.13 13.54
CA TRP A 56 5.65 12.43 14.10
C TRP A 56 5.87 11.04 13.47
N VAL A 57 4.90 10.51 12.74
CA VAL A 57 5.02 9.18 12.13
C VAL A 57 5.95 9.21 10.92
N ASN A 58 6.93 8.30 10.89
CA ASN A 58 7.75 8.04 9.71
C ASN A 58 7.52 6.59 9.23
N PRO A 59 6.64 6.39 8.22
CA PRO A 59 6.30 5.05 7.71
C PRO A 59 7.49 4.27 7.13
N LEU A 60 8.62 4.92 6.84
CA LEU A 60 9.79 4.26 6.22
C LEU A 60 10.69 3.56 7.25
N ILE A 61 10.57 3.89 8.54
CA ILE A 61 11.38 3.25 9.59
C ILE A 61 11.05 1.75 9.64
N GLY A 62 12.09 0.91 9.51
CA GLY A 62 11.98 -0.55 9.52
C GLY A 62 11.77 -1.20 8.14
N THR A 63 11.45 -0.42 7.11
CA THR A 63 11.17 -0.97 5.76
C THR A 63 12.42 -1.39 4.97
N GLY A 64 13.61 -0.98 5.43
CA GLY A 64 14.89 -1.41 4.87
C GLY A 64 15.40 -2.75 5.40
N GLU A 65 14.76 -3.32 6.43
CA GLU A 65 15.23 -4.54 7.06
C GLU A 65 15.14 -5.76 6.13
N THR A 66 16.15 -6.63 6.21
CA THR A 66 16.20 -7.85 5.38
C THR A 66 15.15 -8.89 5.76
N ASN A 67 14.23 -8.62 6.68
CA ASN A 67 13.16 -9.54 7.08
C ASN A 67 11.79 -8.85 7.18
N ALA A 68 11.57 -7.75 6.44
CA ALA A 68 10.24 -7.15 6.34
C ALA A 68 9.22 -8.19 5.81
N ARG A 69 8.02 -8.21 6.39
CA ARG A 69 6.92 -9.07 5.91
C ARG A 69 6.11 -8.36 4.84
N TRP A 70 5.40 -9.12 4.03
CA TRP A 70 4.41 -8.65 3.05
C TRP A 70 3.49 -7.54 3.61
N LEU A 71 3.01 -7.74 4.84
CA LEU A 71 2.05 -6.85 5.51
C LEU A 71 2.70 -5.80 6.42
N PHE A 72 4.03 -5.68 6.44
CA PHE A 72 4.72 -4.78 7.37
C PHE A 72 4.46 -3.31 7.04
N PHE A 73 4.51 -2.97 5.75
CA PHE A 73 4.31 -1.62 5.27
C PHE A 73 2.92 -1.46 4.66
N ALA A 74 2.18 -0.45 5.10
CA ALA A 74 0.93 -0.03 4.48
C ALA A 74 0.78 1.49 4.57
N SER A 75 0.99 2.18 3.46
CA SER A 75 1.03 3.64 3.39
C SER A 75 -0.35 4.29 3.22
N ALA A 76 -1.01 4.09 2.07
CA ALA A 76 -2.36 4.54 1.80
C ALA A 76 -3.39 3.59 2.44
N CYS A 77 -3.43 3.59 3.77
CA CYS A 77 -4.29 2.75 4.59
C CYS A 77 -4.80 3.57 5.79
N ARG A 78 -6.07 3.37 6.18
CA ARG A 78 -6.60 3.83 7.48
C ARG A 78 -6.40 2.74 8.56
N PRO A 79 -6.42 3.07 9.86
CA PRO A 79 -6.31 2.08 10.93
C PRO A 79 -7.27 0.91 10.72
N PHE A 80 -6.77 -0.32 10.74
CA PHE A 80 -7.55 -1.55 10.51
C PHE A 80 -8.34 -1.61 9.19
N GLY A 81 -8.07 -0.74 8.21
CA GLY A 81 -8.80 -0.70 6.95
C GLY A 81 -8.71 -2.02 6.19
N MET A 82 -9.76 -2.42 5.50
CA MET A 82 -9.79 -3.58 4.60
C MET A 82 -8.80 -3.40 3.45
N VAL A 83 -8.75 -2.18 2.89
CA VAL A 83 -7.76 -1.78 1.90
C VAL A 83 -6.48 -1.33 2.58
N SER A 84 -5.37 -1.89 2.13
CA SER A 84 -4.02 -1.48 2.46
C SER A 84 -3.27 -1.24 1.15
N LEU A 85 -3.51 -0.08 0.54
CA LEU A 85 -2.98 0.28 -0.77
C LEU A 85 -1.52 0.74 -0.63
N SER A 86 -0.58 0.09 -1.30
CA SER A 86 0.85 0.43 -1.23
C SER A 86 1.62 -0.04 -2.47
N PRO A 87 2.77 0.60 -2.77
CA PRO A 87 3.68 0.09 -3.80
C PRO A 87 4.36 -1.20 -3.37
N ASP A 88 4.54 -2.08 -4.35
CA ASP A 88 5.21 -3.36 -4.24
C ASP A 88 6.58 -3.32 -4.93
N MET A 89 7.64 -3.69 -4.22
CA MET A 89 9.00 -3.78 -4.78
C MET A 89 9.41 -5.23 -5.02
N GLU A 90 8.82 -6.15 -4.27
CA GLU A 90 8.99 -7.59 -4.42
C GLU A 90 7.64 -8.28 -4.20
N MET A 91 7.13 -8.94 -5.24
CA MET A 91 5.76 -9.46 -5.28
C MET A 91 5.62 -10.82 -4.61
N ASN A 92 6.71 -11.60 -4.54
CA ASN A 92 6.64 -13.01 -4.14
C ASN A 92 7.25 -13.25 -2.76
N GLY A 93 6.40 -13.69 -1.82
CA GLY A 93 6.86 -14.29 -0.57
C GLY A 93 6.09 -13.83 0.66
N THR A 94 6.46 -14.38 1.82
CA THR A 94 6.00 -13.85 3.12
C THR A 94 6.97 -12.84 3.71
N TRP A 95 8.26 -13.02 3.43
CA TRP A 95 9.39 -12.28 3.98
C TRP A 95 10.21 -11.70 2.83
N LYS A 96 10.85 -10.54 3.06
CA LYS A 96 11.58 -9.80 2.04
C LYS A 96 10.70 -9.48 0.83
N THR A 97 9.47 -9.05 1.07
CA THR A 97 8.43 -8.85 0.04
C THR A 97 7.53 -7.66 0.41
N GLY A 98 6.74 -7.18 -0.56
CA GLY A 98 5.99 -5.94 -0.46
C GLY A 98 6.91 -4.75 -0.70
N TYR A 99 6.77 -3.72 0.12
CA TYR A 99 7.64 -2.55 0.09
C TYR A 99 9.00 -2.84 0.77
N LEU A 100 10.09 -2.52 0.07
CA LEU A 100 11.45 -2.66 0.57
C LEU A 100 12.26 -1.42 0.22
N TYR A 101 12.70 -0.66 1.22
CA TYR A 101 13.39 0.63 1.03
C TYR A 101 14.60 0.54 0.10
N HIS A 102 15.39 -0.53 0.18
CA HIS A 102 16.61 -0.67 -0.62
C HIS A 102 16.35 -1.12 -2.08
N LYS A 103 15.09 -1.37 -2.47
CA LYS A 103 14.71 -1.76 -3.83
C LYS A 103 14.19 -0.53 -4.57
N GLN A 104 14.76 -0.28 -5.76
CA GLN A 104 14.52 0.92 -6.56
C GLN A 104 13.57 0.69 -7.74
N THR A 105 12.76 -0.37 -7.69
CA THR A 105 11.78 -0.69 -8.74
C THR A 105 10.42 -0.92 -8.10
N VAL A 106 9.40 -0.16 -8.54
CA VAL A 106 7.99 -0.42 -8.25
C VAL A 106 7.46 -1.40 -9.28
N ARG A 107 6.88 -2.50 -8.80
CA ARG A 107 6.29 -3.59 -9.59
C ARG A 107 4.78 -3.48 -9.74
N GLY A 108 4.14 -2.67 -8.90
CA GLY A 108 2.71 -2.42 -8.92
C GLY A 108 2.25 -1.78 -7.62
N PHE A 109 0.95 -1.52 -7.56
CA PHE A 109 0.28 -0.98 -6.38
C PHE A 109 -0.88 -1.91 -6.01
N SER A 110 -0.66 -2.82 -5.07
CA SER A 110 -1.69 -3.76 -4.62
C SER A 110 -2.54 -3.21 -3.48
N HIS A 111 -3.79 -3.68 -3.42
CA HIS A 111 -4.81 -3.15 -2.51
C HIS A 111 -4.94 -3.98 -1.22
N VAL A 112 -4.33 -5.16 -1.18
CA VAL A 112 -4.40 -6.10 -0.06
C VAL A 112 -2.99 -6.54 0.33
N HIS A 113 -2.59 -6.20 1.55
CA HIS A 113 -1.34 -6.56 2.20
C HIS A 113 -1.64 -7.19 3.55
N ALA A 114 -2.11 -8.44 3.55
CA ALA A 114 -2.62 -9.05 4.77
C ALA A 114 -1.96 -10.42 5.05
N TRP A 115 -2.19 -10.94 6.25
CA TRP A 115 -1.66 -12.25 6.60
C TRP A 115 -2.17 -13.35 5.66
N GLN A 116 -1.25 -13.99 4.93
CA GLN A 116 -1.53 -15.06 3.95
C GLN A 116 -2.47 -14.67 2.78
N LEU A 117 -2.63 -13.37 2.54
CA LEU A 117 -3.47 -12.81 1.48
C LEU A 117 -2.77 -11.61 0.82
N GLY A 118 -2.90 -11.52 -0.49
CA GLY A 118 -2.51 -10.35 -1.24
C GLY A 118 -3.44 -10.10 -2.42
N GLY A 119 -3.20 -9.01 -3.13
CA GLY A 119 -3.70 -8.88 -4.49
C GLY A 119 -4.43 -7.60 -4.85
N ILE A 120 -4.93 -7.71 -6.07
CA ILE A 120 -5.35 -6.67 -7.01
C ILE A 120 -4.25 -5.62 -7.19
N PRO A 121 -3.10 -6.00 -7.77
CA PRO A 121 -2.08 -5.05 -8.18
C PRO A 121 -2.57 -4.23 -9.38
N VAL A 122 -2.37 -2.92 -9.30
CA VAL A 122 -2.61 -1.99 -10.40
C VAL A 122 -1.30 -1.30 -10.76
N MET A 123 -1.03 -1.11 -12.05
CA MET A 123 0.18 -0.41 -12.50
C MET A 123 -0.14 0.53 -13.69
N PRO A 124 -0.03 1.86 -13.53
CA PRO A 124 -0.12 2.78 -14.65
C PRO A 124 1.19 2.78 -15.45
N THR A 125 1.10 2.71 -16.77
CA THR A 125 2.25 2.67 -17.69
C THR A 125 1.99 3.56 -18.91
N THR A 126 3.05 4.05 -19.54
CA THR A 126 2.99 4.73 -20.85
C THR A 126 3.78 3.95 -21.89
N GLY A 127 3.39 4.06 -23.16
CA GLY A 127 4.08 3.41 -24.27
C GLY A 127 3.51 2.03 -24.58
N PRO A 128 4.34 1.10 -25.12
CA PRO A 128 3.89 -0.23 -25.49
C PRO A 128 3.25 -1.01 -24.34
N MET A 129 2.24 -1.83 -24.66
CA MET A 129 1.58 -2.71 -23.70
C MET A 129 2.49 -3.90 -23.34
N ARG A 130 2.95 -3.95 -22.08
CA ARG A 130 3.92 -4.96 -21.58
C ARG A 130 3.37 -5.89 -20.48
N GLY A 131 2.07 -5.79 -20.16
CA GLY A 131 1.44 -6.59 -19.09
C GLY A 131 1.76 -8.10 -19.14
N PRO A 132 1.66 -8.79 -20.30
CA PRO A 132 1.96 -10.22 -20.41
C PRO A 132 3.42 -10.59 -20.11
N GLU A 133 4.35 -9.64 -20.12
CA GLU A 133 5.78 -9.86 -19.80
C GLU A 133 6.03 -9.93 -18.29
N GLY A 134 5.05 -9.55 -17.46
CA GLY A 134 5.13 -9.64 -16.00
C GLY A 134 5.82 -8.45 -15.32
N SER A 135 5.68 -8.39 -13.99
CA SER A 135 6.08 -7.21 -13.19
C SER A 135 7.59 -6.95 -13.12
N ASP A 136 8.42 -7.96 -13.36
CA ASP A 136 9.88 -7.79 -13.56
C ASP A 136 10.20 -6.90 -14.76
N VAL A 137 9.24 -6.77 -15.69
CA VAL A 137 9.47 -6.22 -17.01
C VAL A 137 8.71 -4.92 -17.23
N TYR A 138 7.45 -4.83 -16.79
CA TYR A 138 6.68 -3.58 -16.80
C TYR A 138 6.88 -2.74 -15.52
N GLY A 139 7.65 -3.23 -14.55
CA GLY A 139 8.02 -2.44 -13.37
C GLY A 139 8.75 -1.15 -13.76
N SER A 140 8.69 -0.15 -12.88
CA SER A 140 9.32 1.15 -13.12
C SER A 140 10.35 1.48 -12.05
N ARG A 141 11.47 2.07 -12.46
CA ARG A 141 12.40 2.72 -11.53
C ARG A 141 11.75 3.89 -10.80
N TYR A 142 12.22 4.15 -9.60
CA TYR A 142 11.89 5.36 -8.83
C TYR A 142 13.08 5.77 -7.95
N SER A 143 13.02 6.99 -7.41
CA SER A 143 13.91 7.48 -6.35
C SER A 143 13.11 7.97 -5.13
N HIS A 144 13.65 7.74 -3.93
CA HIS A 144 13.14 8.33 -2.68
C HIS A 144 13.15 9.87 -2.72
N ASP A 145 13.96 10.50 -3.58
CA ASP A 145 13.94 11.96 -3.76
C ASP A 145 12.60 12.48 -4.28
N THR A 146 11.81 11.61 -4.92
CA THR A 146 10.48 11.93 -5.47
C THR A 146 9.35 11.19 -4.75
N GLU A 147 9.68 10.51 -3.66
CA GLU A 147 8.73 9.76 -2.84
C GLU A 147 8.32 10.59 -1.62
N ILE A 148 7.03 10.61 -1.32
CA ILE A 148 6.48 11.18 -0.09
C ILE A 148 5.55 10.15 0.53
N VAL A 149 5.79 9.80 1.78
CA VAL A 149 4.97 8.83 2.51
C VAL A 149 4.52 9.42 3.85
N HIS A 150 3.21 9.40 4.08
CA HIS A 150 2.58 9.79 5.33
C HIS A 150 1.48 8.77 5.68
N PRO A 151 1.05 8.68 6.96
CA PRO A 151 -0.11 7.85 7.31
C PRO A 151 -1.34 8.20 6.46
N GLY A 152 -1.81 7.23 5.67
CA GLY A 152 -2.96 7.40 4.78
C GLY A 152 -2.66 8.04 3.42
N TYR A 153 -1.38 8.32 3.08
CA TYR A 153 -1.01 8.92 1.79
C TYR A 153 0.36 8.48 1.29
N HIS A 154 0.45 8.18 0.00
CA HIS A 154 1.72 7.88 -0.67
C HIS A 154 1.78 8.61 -2.01
N ARG A 155 2.86 9.32 -2.28
CA ARG A 155 3.21 9.81 -3.62
C ARG A 155 4.55 9.26 -4.08
N ILE A 156 4.62 8.78 -5.31
CA ILE A 156 5.84 8.24 -5.91
C ILE A 156 5.85 8.57 -7.40
N THR A 157 7.03 8.79 -7.97
CA THR A 157 7.19 9.00 -9.42
C THR A 157 7.72 7.72 -10.06
N LEU A 158 7.04 7.27 -11.11
CA LEU A 158 7.48 6.16 -11.95
C LEU A 158 8.36 6.72 -13.07
N ASP A 159 9.69 6.65 -12.90
CA ASP A 159 10.66 7.34 -13.75
C ASP A 159 10.61 6.85 -15.20
N ASP A 160 10.40 5.54 -15.40
CA ASP A 160 10.40 4.94 -16.74
C ASP A 160 9.16 5.34 -17.55
N TYR A 161 8.07 5.69 -16.86
CA TYR A 161 6.81 6.11 -17.46
C TYR A 161 6.56 7.61 -17.39
N ALA A 162 7.34 8.35 -16.59
CA ALA A 162 7.10 9.75 -16.28
C ALA A 162 5.66 9.98 -15.78
N ILE A 163 5.24 9.18 -14.80
CA ILE A 163 3.92 9.26 -14.16
C ILE A 163 4.13 9.55 -12.67
N GLN A 164 3.51 10.62 -12.17
CA GLN A 164 3.40 10.82 -10.73
C GLN A 164 2.14 10.10 -10.24
N VAL A 165 2.34 9.17 -9.31
CA VAL A 165 1.28 8.37 -8.68
C VAL A 165 1.04 8.90 -7.28
N GLU A 166 -0.22 9.15 -6.96
CA GLU A 166 -0.68 9.48 -5.61
C GLU A 166 -1.76 8.50 -5.17
N LEU A 167 -1.64 8.03 -3.93
CA LEU A 167 -2.49 7.01 -3.32
C LEU A 167 -3.05 7.53 -1.99
N THR A 168 -4.34 7.30 -1.76
CA THR A 168 -5.01 7.41 -0.46
C THR A 168 -6.09 6.32 -0.38
N SER A 169 -6.77 6.19 0.75
CA SER A 169 -7.86 5.21 0.89
C SER A 169 -8.88 5.60 1.96
N THR A 170 -10.07 5.04 1.81
CA THR A 170 -11.02 4.86 2.91
C THR A 170 -10.76 3.48 3.56
N ASN A 171 -11.70 2.97 4.36
CA ASN A 171 -11.51 1.65 4.96
C ASN A 171 -11.59 0.53 3.91
N ARG A 172 -12.45 0.66 2.89
CA ARG A 172 -12.72 -0.41 1.90
C ARG A 172 -12.47 0.00 0.45
N VAL A 173 -11.99 1.23 0.21
CA VAL A 173 -11.78 1.79 -1.13
C VAL A 173 -10.38 2.40 -1.22
N GLY A 174 -9.57 1.91 -2.16
CA GLY A 174 -8.33 2.56 -2.58
C GLY A 174 -8.62 3.66 -3.60
N PHE A 175 -7.89 4.77 -3.52
CA PHE A 175 -8.06 5.91 -4.42
C PHE A 175 -6.70 6.28 -5.03
N HIS A 176 -6.64 6.22 -6.35
CA HIS A 176 -5.46 6.54 -7.16
C HIS A 176 -5.69 7.85 -7.89
N ARG A 177 -4.64 8.67 -7.98
CA ARG A 177 -4.53 9.82 -8.85
C ARG A 177 -3.21 9.73 -9.61
N TRP A 178 -3.27 9.75 -10.94
CA TRP A 178 -2.09 9.67 -11.81
C TRP A 178 -1.98 10.93 -12.64
N ARG A 179 -0.85 11.63 -12.53
CA ARG A 179 -0.50 12.75 -13.42
C ARG A 179 0.49 12.26 -14.46
N PHE A 180 0.14 12.39 -15.74
CA PHE A 180 0.97 11.97 -16.87
C PHE A 180 1.84 13.12 -17.34
N CYS A 181 3.16 13.00 -17.25
CA CYS A 181 4.09 14.05 -17.71
C CYS A 181 4.42 13.94 -19.21
N ARG A 182 3.82 12.97 -19.91
CA ARG A 182 3.98 12.71 -21.34
C ARG A 182 2.62 12.43 -21.96
N SER A 183 2.42 12.90 -23.19
CA SER A 183 1.27 12.52 -24.00
C SER A 183 1.49 11.19 -24.70
N GLY A 184 0.40 10.47 -24.99
CA GLY A 184 0.44 9.25 -25.81
C GLY A 184 -0.34 8.10 -25.17
N PRO A 185 -0.21 6.87 -25.70
CA PRO A 185 -0.93 5.73 -25.16
C PRO A 185 -0.46 5.42 -23.73
N ALA A 186 -1.43 5.35 -22.82
CA ALA A 186 -1.25 4.91 -21.46
C ALA A 186 -2.14 3.70 -21.16
N HIS A 187 -1.63 2.78 -20.35
CA HIS A 187 -2.35 1.60 -19.93
C HIS A 187 -2.39 1.53 -18.41
N ILE A 188 -3.56 1.27 -17.86
CA ILE A 188 -3.72 0.92 -16.45
C ILE A 188 -3.83 -0.60 -16.39
N LEU A 189 -2.77 -1.25 -15.93
CA LEU A 189 -2.66 -2.70 -15.85
C LEU A 189 -3.30 -3.22 -14.57
N PHE A 190 -4.04 -4.32 -14.67
CA PHE A 190 -4.55 -5.14 -13.57
C PHE A 190 -3.93 -6.53 -13.71
N ASP A 191 -2.78 -6.77 -13.09
CA ASP A 191 -2.06 -8.04 -13.18
C ASP A 191 -2.59 -9.06 -12.16
N LEU A 192 -3.84 -9.47 -12.35
CA LEU A 192 -4.62 -10.23 -11.39
C LEU A 192 -4.11 -11.66 -11.14
N GLY A 193 -3.33 -12.19 -12.07
CA GLY A 193 -2.76 -13.53 -12.03
C GLY A 193 -1.36 -13.58 -11.44
N THR A 194 -0.71 -12.44 -11.23
CA THR A 194 0.60 -12.35 -10.57
C THR A 194 0.47 -12.76 -9.10
N GLN A 195 1.43 -13.57 -8.63
CA GLN A 195 1.55 -13.88 -7.21
C GLN A 195 1.73 -12.58 -6.42
N CYS A 196 0.97 -12.43 -5.34
CA CYS A 196 0.97 -11.22 -4.53
C CYS A 196 1.15 -11.62 -3.07
N GLY A 197 2.35 -11.38 -2.56
CA GLY A 197 2.80 -11.81 -1.25
C GLY A 197 2.85 -13.34 -1.11
N PRO A 198 2.27 -13.91 -0.03
CA PRO A 198 2.50 -15.29 0.38
C PRO A 198 1.64 -16.34 -0.35
N ALA A 199 0.75 -15.93 -1.26
CA ALA A 199 -0.19 -16.82 -1.92
C ALA A 199 -0.18 -16.62 -3.45
N ASP A 200 -0.20 -17.74 -4.17
CA ASP A 200 -0.44 -17.76 -5.62
C ASP A 200 -1.87 -17.34 -5.94
N MET A 201 -2.09 -16.81 -7.14
CA MET A 201 -3.43 -16.56 -7.67
C MET A 201 -3.90 -17.79 -8.46
N SER A 202 -4.81 -18.57 -7.88
CA SER A 202 -5.33 -19.79 -8.51
C SER A 202 -6.38 -19.52 -9.58
N ASP A 203 -7.09 -18.41 -9.47
CA ASP A 203 -8.09 -17.97 -10.44
C ASP A 203 -8.26 -16.44 -10.35
N ALA A 204 -8.67 -15.82 -11.45
CA ALA A 204 -8.96 -14.40 -11.49
C ALA A 204 -9.96 -14.10 -12.62
N LEU A 205 -10.69 -12.99 -12.49
CA LEU A 205 -11.58 -12.47 -13.51
C LEU A 205 -11.52 -10.95 -13.53
N ALA A 206 -11.53 -10.37 -14.72
CA ALA A 206 -11.78 -8.95 -14.94
C ALA A 206 -12.81 -8.79 -16.05
N ARG A 207 -13.84 -7.99 -15.80
CA ARG A 207 -14.92 -7.70 -16.73
C ARG A 207 -15.16 -6.20 -16.84
N ARG A 208 -15.31 -5.74 -18.08
CA ARG A 208 -15.83 -4.40 -18.39
C ARG A 208 -17.34 -4.36 -18.15
N VAL A 209 -17.78 -3.51 -17.22
CA VAL A 209 -19.21 -3.28 -16.92
C VAL A 209 -19.74 -2.08 -17.69
N SER A 210 -18.93 -1.02 -17.81
CA SER A 210 -19.27 0.19 -18.54
C SER A 210 -18.00 0.84 -19.10
N PRO A 211 -18.08 1.94 -19.88
CA PRO A 211 -16.91 2.70 -20.30
C PRO A 211 -16.06 3.28 -19.15
N THR A 212 -16.56 3.30 -17.91
CA THR A 212 -15.87 3.87 -16.74
C THR A 212 -15.67 2.87 -15.62
N GLU A 213 -16.05 1.59 -15.81
CA GLU A 213 -16.11 0.64 -14.71
C GLU A 213 -15.70 -0.78 -15.11
N LEU A 214 -14.84 -1.36 -14.28
CA LEU A 214 -14.51 -2.78 -14.27
C LEU A 214 -14.97 -3.42 -12.97
N GLU A 215 -15.24 -4.72 -13.03
CA GLU A 215 -15.41 -5.55 -11.84
C GLU A 215 -14.74 -6.90 -12.04
N GLY A 216 -14.52 -7.62 -10.94
CA GLY A 216 -13.83 -8.88 -11.02
C GLY A 216 -13.52 -9.50 -9.67
N TYR A 217 -12.62 -10.47 -9.69
CA TYR A 217 -12.10 -11.10 -8.49
C TYR A 217 -10.69 -11.66 -8.70
N VAL A 218 -10.00 -11.89 -7.59
CA VAL A 218 -8.79 -12.72 -7.50
C VAL A 218 -9.00 -13.79 -6.43
N THR A 219 -8.61 -15.02 -6.70
CA THR A 219 -8.66 -16.13 -5.74
C THR A 219 -7.25 -16.49 -5.32
N ASN A 220 -6.92 -16.16 -4.08
CA ASN A 220 -5.68 -16.56 -3.42
C ASN A 220 -5.74 -18.07 -3.13
N ALA A 221 -4.80 -18.82 -3.70
CA ALA A 221 -4.64 -20.26 -3.50
C ALA A 221 -4.41 -20.61 -2.00
N PRO A 222 -4.73 -21.82 -1.54
CA PRO A 222 -4.36 -22.27 -0.20
C PRO A 222 -2.87 -22.08 0.11
N THR A 223 -2.57 -21.80 1.37
CA THR A 223 -1.21 -21.77 1.92
C THR A 223 -1.12 -22.74 3.09
N ARG A 224 0.10 -22.99 3.60
CA ARG A 224 0.29 -23.81 4.81
C ARG A 224 -0.46 -23.26 6.04
N ARG A 225 -0.69 -21.95 6.11
CA ARG A 225 -1.32 -21.29 7.27
C ARG A 225 -2.74 -20.79 6.99
N ARG A 226 -3.22 -20.92 5.75
CA ARG A 226 -4.60 -20.66 5.31
C ARG A 226 -5.02 -21.81 4.39
N PRO A 227 -5.64 -22.88 4.90
CA PRO A 227 -5.81 -24.14 4.17
C PRO A 227 -6.87 -24.12 3.06
N LYS A 228 -7.79 -23.15 3.04
CA LYS A 228 -8.81 -23.01 1.98
C LYS A 228 -8.52 -21.79 1.11
N PRO A 229 -8.92 -21.80 -0.17
CA PRO A 229 -8.78 -20.63 -1.04
C PRO A 229 -9.59 -19.45 -0.49
N CYS A 230 -9.17 -18.23 -0.83
CA CYS A 230 -9.87 -17.01 -0.44
C CYS A 230 -10.02 -16.10 -1.65
N THR A 231 -11.26 -15.79 -2.00
CA THR A 231 -11.60 -14.92 -3.13
C THR A 231 -11.82 -13.49 -2.64
N ILE A 232 -11.23 -12.54 -3.35
CA ILE A 232 -11.34 -11.11 -3.12
C ILE A 232 -11.98 -10.51 -4.37
N TYR A 233 -13.17 -9.95 -4.21
CA TYR A 233 -13.93 -9.29 -5.27
C TYR A 233 -13.57 -7.81 -5.32
N PHE A 234 -13.66 -7.20 -6.51
CA PHE A 234 -13.42 -5.78 -6.67
C PHE A 234 -14.36 -5.10 -7.66
N VAL A 235 -14.50 -3.80 -7.48
CA VAL A 235 -15.06 -2.87 -8.47
C VAL A 235 -14.10 -1.69 -8.60
N ALA A 236 -13.65 -1.42 -9.83
CA ALA A 236 -12.82 -0.28 -10.16
C ALA A 236 -13.60 0.71 -11.03
N ARG A 237 -13.64 1.98 -10.61
CA ARG A 237 -14.25 3.08 -11.37
C ARG A 237 -13.19 4.09 -11.76
N PHE A 238 -13.33 4.65 -12.96
CA PHE A 238 -12.50 5.73 -13.49
C PHE A 238 -13.31 7.02 -13.54
N ASP A 239 -12.63 8.16 -13.39
CA ASP A 239 -13.27 9.49 -13.43
C ASP A 239 -13.73 9.91 -14.84
N ARG A 240 -13.30 9.17 -15.86
CA ARG A 240 -13.65 9.37 -17.26
C ARG A 240 -13.68 8.05 -18.04
N PRO A 241 -14.36 8.00 -19.20
CA PRO A 241 -14.36 6.81 -20.03
C PRO A 241 -12.96 6.42 -20.52
N PHE A 242 -12.64 5.12 -20.54
CA PHE A 242 -11.44 4.61 -21.20
C PHE A 242 -11.67 4.35 -22.69
N ASP A 243 -10.60 4.45 -23.48
CA ASP A 243 -10.62 4.30 -24.94
C ASP A 243 -10.76 2.84 -25.36
N ALA A 244 -10.17 1.92 -24.59
CA ALA A 244 -10.22 0.49 -24.86
C ALA A 244 -10.08 -0.33 -23.58
N PHE A 245 -10.51 -1.59 -23.65
CA PHE A 245 -10.30 -2.61 -22.64
C PHE A 245 -9.82 -3.89 -23.34
N GLY A 246 -8.93 -4.61 -22.69
CA GLY A 246 -8.43 -5.92 -23.14
C GLY A 246 -7.68 -6.61 -22.02
N GLY A 247 -7.00 -7.70 -22.32
CA GLY A 247 -6.19 -8.38 -21.32
C GLY A 247 -5.33 -9.49 -21.87
N TRP A 248 -4.95 -10.42 -21.00
CA TRP A 248 -4.07 -11.54 -21.31
C TRP A 248 -4.34 -12.72 -20.37
N GLN A 249 -3.85 -13.89 -20.76
CA GLN A 249 -3.88 -15.08 -19.90
C GLN A 249 -2.52 -15.79 -19.96
N GLY A 250 -1.77 -15.75 -18.87
CA GLY A 250 -0.37 -16.20 -18.86
C GLY A 250 0.45 -15.40 -19.89
N THR A 251 1.25 -16.09 -20.70
CA THR A 251 2.04 -15.47 -21.79
C THR A 251 1.35 -15.55 -23.15
N SER A 252 0.11 -16.07 -23.20
CA SER A 252 -0.69 -15.95 -24.42
C SER A 252 -0.96 -14.46 -24.65
N GLY A 253 -0.70 -13.98 -25.87
CA GLY A 253 -0.70 -12.56 -26.21
C GLY A 253 -2.02 -11.83 -25.90
N LEU A 254 -2.10 -10.57 -26.30
CA LEU A 254 -3.25 -9.73 -25.96
C LEU A 254 -4.56 -10.32 -26.49
N GLN A 255 -5.57 -10.30 -25.63
CA GLN A 255 -6.93 -10.76 -25.89
C GLN A 255 -7.88 -9.56 -25.88
N GLU A 256 -8.77 -9.52 -26.86
CA GLU A 256 -9.89 -8.59 -26.91
C GLU A 256 -11.16 -9.25 -26.34
N GLY A 257 -12.07 -8.43 -25.85
CA GLY A 257 -13.34 -8.89 -25.28
C GLY A 257 -13.78 -8.02 -24.11
N ASN A 258 -14.91 -8.36 -23.50
CA ASN A 258 -15.41 -7.66 -22.31
C ASN A 258 -15.12 -8.41 -21.01
N GLU A 259 -14.57 -9.62 -21.06
CA GLU A 259 -14.29 -10.45 -19.89
C GLU A 259 -13.02 -11.29 -20.13
N LEU A 260 -12.16 -11.34 -19.12
CA LEU A 260 -10.95 -12.16 -19.07
C LEU A 260 -11.03 -13.01 -17.80
N LYS A 261 -10.72 -14.30 -17.90
CA LYS A 261 -10.87 -15.25 -16.78
C LYS A 261 -9.81 -16.32 -16.78
N GLY A 262 -9.39 -16.74 -15.59
CA GLY A 262 -8.58 -17.93 -15.34
C GLY A 262 -7.25 -17.63 -14.66
N LYS A 263 -6.48 -18.68 -14.40
CA LYS A 263 -5.13 -18.56 -13.84
C LYS A 263 -4.23 -17.72 -14.75
N GLY A 264 -3.43 -16.83 -14.17
CA GLY A 264 -2.54 -15.94 -14.93
C GLY A 264 -3.27 -14.85 -15.71
N CYS A 265 -4.56 -14.62 -15.44
CA CYS A 265 -5.35 -13.57 -16.08
C CYS A 265 -4.83 -12.19 -15.69
N GLY A 266 -4.71 -11.28 -16.65
CA GLY A 266 -4.60 -9.87 -16.39
C GLY A 266 -5.44 -9.06 -17.37
N ALA A 267 -5.70 -7.81 -17.03
CA ALA A 267 -6.50 -6.90 -17.83
C ALA A 267 -5.85 -5.52 -17.92
N PHE A 268 -6.26 -4.73 -18.89
CA PHE A 268 -5.89 -3.33 -18.98
C PHE A 268 -7.04 -2.49 -19.48
N VAL A 269 -7.02 -1.21 -19.10
CA VAL A 269 -7.74 -0.16 -19.81
C VAL A 269 -6.74 0.80 -20.45
N ARG A 270 -7.09 1.32 -21.63
CA ARG A 270 -6.27 2.27 -22.38
C ARG A 270 -6.83 3.67 -22.30
N PHE A 271 -5.94 4.64 -22.15
CA PHE A 271 -6.20 6.06 -22.30
C PHE A 271 -5.18 6.68 -23.26
N ALA A 272 -5.49 7.87 -23.77
CA ALA A 272 -4.56 8.72 -24.49
C ALA A 272 -4.39 10.09 -23.79
N PRO A 273 -3.78 10.13 -22.59
CA PRO A 273 -3.59 11.37 -21.84
C PRO A 273 -2.76 12.39 -22.63
N ALA A 274 -3.08 13.67 -22.41
CA ALA A 274 -2.20 14.78 -22.77
C ALA A 274 -1.12 14.96 -21.70
N VAL A 275 -0.13 15.82 -21.97
CA VAL A 275 0.82 16.27 -20.94
C VAL A 275 0.05 16.96 -19.81
N ASP A 276 0.42 16.64 -18.58
CA ASP A 276 -0.19 17.09 -17.33
C ASP A 276 -1.64 16.65 -17.08
N ASP A 277 -2.19 15.76 -17.93
CA ASP A 277 -3.50 15.17 -17.71
C ASP A 277 -3.49 14.31 -16.43
N VAL A 278 -4.62 14.37 -15.71
CA VAL A 278 -4.80 13.69 -14.43
C VAL A 278 -5.96 12.72 -14.55
N ILE A 279 -5.69 11.43 -14.39
CA ILE A 279 -6.70 10.38 -14.36
C ILE A 279 -6.80 9.83 -12.94
N GLN A 280 -8.03 9.61 -12.48
CA GLN A 280 -8.28 9.04 -11.17
C GLN A 280 -9.01 7.71 -11.27
N MET A 281 -8.72 6.81 -10.32
CA MET A 281 -9.38 5.53 -10.18
C MET A 281 -9.71 5.25 -8.72
N LYS A 282 -10.95 4.81 -8.46
CA LYS A 282 -11.35 4.23 -7.17
C LYS A 282 -11.45 2.73 -7.33
N LEU A 283 -10.93 1.97 -6.39
CA LEU A 283 -11.05 0.51 -6.37
C LEU A 283 -11.52 0.05 -4.99
N ALA A 284 -12.73 -0.47 -4.93
CA ALA A 284 -13.29 -1.06 -3.72
C ALA A 284 -13.14 -2.57 -3.75
N ILE A 285 -12.95 -3.17 -2.57
CA ILE A 285 -12.85 -4.63 -2.41
C ILE A 285 -13.94 -5.18 -1.50
N SER A 286 -14.19 -6.48 -1.60
CA SER A 286 -15.03 -7.25 -0.69
C SER A 286 -14.60 -8.71 -0.66
N TYR A 287 -14.73 -9.36 0.49
CA TYR A 287 -14.55 -10.81 0.63
C TYR A 287 -15.86 -11.60 0.38
N VAL A 288 -16.95 -10.92 -0.01
CA VAL A 288 -18.28 -11.50 -0.19
C VAL A 288 -18.70 -11.53 -1.67
N SER A 289 -18.72 -10.38 -2.35
CA SER A 289 -19.11 -10.29 -3.76
C SER A 289 -18.75 -8.96 -4.43
N THR A 290 -18.87 -8.87 -5.76
CA THR A 290 -18.75 -7.61 -6.51
C THR A 290 -19.84 -6.61 -6.13
N ASP A 291 -21.06 -7.06 -5.84
CA ASP A 291 -22.15 -6.18 -5.37
C ASP A 291 -21.83 -5.54 -4.02
N GLN A 292 -21.17 -6.29 -3.14
CA GLN A 292 -20.73 -5.75 -1.85
C GLN A 292 -19.56 -4.78 -2.00
N ALA A 293 -18.59 -5.08 -2.87
CA ALA A 293 -17.54 -4.12 -3.21
C ALA A 293 -18.13 -2.82 -3.78
N ARG A 294 -19.17 -2.92 -4.62
CA ARG A 294 -19.90 -1.78 -5.17
C ARG A 294 -20.60 -0.95 -4.11
N LYS A 295 -21.25 -1.59 -3.12
CA LYS A 295 -21.83 -0.90 -1.96
C LYS A 295 -20.77 -0.20 -1.12
N ASN A 296 -19.64 -0.87 -0.85
CA ASN A 296 -18.51 -0.28 -0.13
C ASN A 296 -18.04 1.01 -0.83
N LEU A 297 -17.90 0.98 -2.16
CA LEU A 297 -17.54 2.15 -2.97
C LEU A 297 -18.55 3.29 -2.82
N GLN A 298 -19.83 3.00 -2.96
CA GLN A 298 -20.90 4.00 -2.92
C GLN A 298 -21.05 4.66 -1.55
N ALA A 299 -20.94 3.86 -0.48
CA ALA A 299 -21.08 4.35 0.88
C ALA A 299 -19.86 5.18 1.32
N GLU A 300 -18.64 4.71 1.03
CA GLU A 300 -17.44 5.35 1.57
C GLU A 300 -16.84 6.44 0.66
N LEU A 301 -16.99 6.34 -0.67
CA LEU A 301 -16.32 7.25 -1.60
C LEU A 301 -17.18 7.64 -2.83
N PRO A 302 -18.30 8.37 -2.62
CA PRO A 302 -19.19 8.78 -3.71
C PRO A 302 -18.65 9.93 -4.59
N HIS A 303 -17.60 10.66 -4.17
CA HIS A 303 -17.07 11.86 -4.86
C HIS A 303 -15.63 11.67 -5.37
N TRP A 304 -15.15 12.54 -6.26
CA TRP A 304 -13.80 12.47 -6.86
C TRP A 304 -12.78 13.46 -6.26
N ASP A 305 -13.10 14.10 -5.13
CA ASP A 305 -12.13 14.95 -4.42
C ASP A 305 -11.07 14.10 -3.69
N PHE A 306 -9.94 13.86 -4.34
CA PHE A 306 -8.80 13.13 -3.80
C PHE A 306 -8.19 13.79 -2.56
N ASP A 307 -8.02 15.12 -2.61
CA ASP A 307 -7.37 15.85 -1.53
C ASP A 307 -8.26 15.90 -0.27
N ARG A 308 -9.59 15.85 -0.43
CA ARG A 308 -10.51 15.61 0.68
C ARG A 308 -10.25 14.26 1.35
N VAL A 309 -10.18 13.16 0.59
CA VAL A 309 -9.93 11.83 1.18
C VAL A 309 -8.56 11.78 1.87
N ARG A 310 -7.54 12.40 1.27
CA ARG A 310 -6.22 12.57 1.90
C ARG A 310 -6.31 13.29 3.25
N ARG A 311 -7.01 14.43 3.32
CA ARG A 311 -7.19 15.19 4.57
C ARG A 311 -7.97 14.38 5.61
N GLU A 312 -9.06 13.73 5.20
CA GLU A 312 -9.85 12.86 6.08
C GLU A 312 -9.02 11.69 6.63
N SER A 313 -8.23 11.01 5.80
CA SER A 313 -7.37 9.92 6.24
C SER A 313 -6.28 10.38 7.21
N ARG A 314 -5.70 11.57 6.96
CA ARG A 314 -4.78 12.19 7.92
C ARG A 314 -5.46 12.49 9.25
N GLN A 315 -6.67 13.05 9.23
CA GLN A 315 -7.44 13.35 10.45
C GLN A 315 -7.74 12.07 11.23
N VAL A 316 -8.21 11.02 10.54
CA VAL A 316 -8.43 9.71 11.17
C VAL A 316 -7.16 9.24 11.87
N TRP A 317 -6.01 9.21 11.18
CA TRP A 317 -4.77 8.83 11.84
C TRP A 317 -4.41 9.69 13.03
N ASN A 318 -4.63 11.00 12.94
CA ASN A 318 -4.38 11.92 14.04
C ASN A 318 -5.26 11.63 15.25
N ASP A 319 -6.55 11.37 15.05
CA ASP A 319 -7.50 11.04 16.11
C ASP A 319 -7.14 9.71 16.80
N TRP A 320 -6.70 8.72 16.02
CA TRP A 320 -6.26 7.43 16.56
C TRP A 320 -4.94 7.57 17.35
N LEU A 321 -3.93 8.21 16.78
CA LEU A 321 -2.63 8.39 17.43
C LEU A 321 -2.72 9.33 18.64
N GLY A 322 -3.61 10.32 18.58
CA GLY A 322 -3.86 11.31 19.63
C GLY A 322 -4.54 10.74 20.88
N ARG A 323 -4.99 9.47 20.87
CA ARG A 323 -5.44 8.80 22.10
C ARG A 323 -4.33 8.61 23.12
N ILE A 324 -3.05 8.71 22.70
CA ILE A 324 -1.91 8.75 23.59
C ILE A 324 -1.07 9.99 23.26
N GLU A 325 -1.19 11.01 24.10
CA GLU A 325 -0.38 12.22 24.01
C GLU A 325 0.91 12.06 24.82
N VAL A 326 2.06 12.39 24.21
CA VAL A 326 3.37 12.32 24.87
C VAL A 326 4.01 13.71 24.93
N HIS A 327 4.44 14.11 26.13
CA HIS A 327 5.18 15.35 26.36
C HIS A 327 6.64 15.06 26.69
N GLY A 328 7.53 15.99 26.32
CA GLY A 328 8.98 15.82 26.51
C GLY A 328 9.61 14.84 25.51
N GLY A 329 10.84 14.41 25.82
CA GLY A 329 11.66 13.57 24.92
C GLY A 329 12.28 14.34 23.75
N THR A 330 13.22 13.70 23.05
CA THR A 330 13.79 14.25 21.82
C THR A 330 12.84 14.05 20.63
N PRO A 331 12.98 14.83 19.55
CA PRO A 331 12.24 14.59 18.32
C PRO A 331 12.33 13.14 17.81
N GLN A 332 13.51 12.52 17.90
CA GLN A 332 13.70 11.12 17.49
C GLN A 332 12.90 10.14 18.37
N GLN A 333 12.79 10.41 19.68
CA GLN A 333 12.00 9.59 20.60
C GLN A 333 10.51 9.70 20.29
N ARG A 334 10.00 10.91 20.00
CA ARG A 334 8.60 11.12 19.58
C ARG A 334 8.32 10.44 18.25
N THR A 335 9.21 10.58 17.27
CA THR A 335 9.08 9.88 15.98
C THR A 335 9.04 8.37 16.16
N ARG A 336 9.94 7.81 16.97
CA ARG A 336 9.92 6.38 17.27
C ARG A 336 8.60 5.96 17.93
N PHE A 337 8.17 6.68 18.96
CA PHE A 337 6.94 6.36 19.69
C PHE A 337 5.71 6.34 18.75
N TYR A 338 5.48 7.41 17.99
CA TYR A 338 4.32 7.50 17.12
C TYR A 338 4.41 6.56 15.92
N THR A 339 5.61 6.25 15.42
CA THR A 339 5.80 5.24 14.38
C THR A 339 5.53 3.82 14.90
N ASP A 340 5.96 3.49 16.13
CA ASP A 340 5.66 2.21 16.76
C ASP A 340 4.14 2.09 17.04
N LEU A 341 3.51 3.18 17.52
CA LEU A 341 2.06 3.22 17.75
C LEU A 341 1.26 3.09 16.44
N TRP A 342 1.75 3.71 15.37
CA TRP A 342 1.19 3.54 14.04
C TRP A 342 1.22 2.07 13.61
N HIS A 343 2.35 1.35 13.77
CA HIS A 343 2.43 -0.08 13.49
C HIS A 343 1.51 -0.96 14.37
N VAL A 344 1.21 -0.54 15.61
CA VAL A 344 0.26 -1.24 16.50
C VAL A 344 -1.19 -1.15 15.99
N LEU A 345 -1.51 -0.08 15.27
CA LEU A 345 -2.83 0.18 14.67
C LEU A 345 -2.89 -0.19 13.19
N LEU A 346 -1.73 -0.48 12.60
CA LEU A 346 -1.58 -0.94 11.24
C LEU A 346 -1.84 -2.45 11.16
N GLY A 347 -2.44 -2.86 10.07
CA GLY A 347 -2.69 -4.27 9.81
C GLY A 347 -3.96 -4.77 10.49
N ARG A 348 -4.03 -6.10 10.58
CA ARG A 348 -5.18 -6.85 11.12
C ARG A 348 -6.51 -6.36 10.53
N HIS A 349 -6.49 -6.27 9.21
CA HIS A 349 -7.47 -5.61 8.37
C HIS A 349 -8.88 -6.13 8.60
N MET A 350 -9.85 -5.23 8.65
CA MET A 350 -11.25 -5.62 8.65
C MET A 350 -11.60 -6.38 7.37
N THR A 351 -12.58 -7.28 7.46
CA THR A 351 -12.99 -8.19 6.39
C THR A 351 -14.49 -8.16 6.13
N SER A 352 -15.26 -7.51 7.00
CA SER A 352 -16.69 -7.26 6.82
C SER A 352 -16.95 -6.04 5.94
N ASP A 353 -17.93 -6.14 5.05
CA ASP A 353 -18.41 -5.04 4.21
C ASP A 353 -19.09 -3.93 5.04
N VAL A 354 -19.42 -2.82 4.38
CA VAL A 354 -20.05 -1.65 5.01
C VAL A 354 -21.41 -1.98 5.64
N ASP A 355 -22.16 -2.91 5.04
CA ASP A 355 -23.45 -3.38 5.57
C ASP A 355 -23.31 -4.55 6.55
N GLY A 356 -22.09 -4.87 7.00
CA GLY A 356 -21.82 -5.89 8.01
C GLY A 356 -21.82 -7.33 7.49
N LYS A 357 -21.96 -7.56 6.18
CA LYS A 357 -21.79 -8.91 5.62
C LYS A 357 -20.34 -9.34 5.67
N TYR A 358 -20.15 -10.64 5.88
CA TYR A 358 -18.83 -11.28 5.84
C TYR A 358 -18.95 -12.73 5.38
N CYS A 359 -17.84 -13.30 4.92
CA CYS A 359 -17.75 -14.70 4.49
C CYS A 359 -17.15 -15.55 5.60
N ASP A 360 -17.95 -16.36 6.29
CA ASP A 360 -17.47 -17.34 7.27
C ASP A 360 -16.87 -18.55 6.54
N MET A 361 -15.60 -18.83 6.87
CA MET A 361 -14.80 -19.91 6.29
C MET A 361 -14.44 -20.98 7.32
N THR A 362 -15.06 -20.99 8.51
CA THR A 362 -14.77 -21.98 9.56
C THR A 362 -15.28 -23.37 9.19
N GLY A 363 -16.48 -23.47 8.62
CA GLY A 363 -17.12 -24.71 8.19
C GLY A 363 -16.54 -25.33 6.90
N PRO A 364 -17.06 -26.49 6.46
CA PRO A 364 -16.56 -27.19 5.25
C PRO A 364 -16.81 -26.42 3.94
N LYS A 365 -17.73 -25.44 3.96
CA LYS A 365 -18.07 -24.58 2.83
C LYS A 365 -18.17 -23.12 3.29
N PRO A 366 -17.93 -22.14 2.41
CA PRO A 366 -18.18 -20.73 2.70
C PRO A 366 -19.64 -20.47 3.05
N VAL A 367 -19.90 -19.66 4.07
CA VAL A 367 -21.24 -19.19 4.45
C VAL A 367 -21.21 -17.67 4.56
N ILE A 368 -22.06 -16.99 3.79
CA ILE A 368 -22.22 -15.53 3.96
C ILE A 368 -23.09 -15.27 5.18
N ARG A 369 -22.58 -14.45 6.08
CA ARG A 369 -23.21 -14.09 7.35
C ARG A 369 -23.35 -12.59 7.49
N GLN A 370 -24.03 -12.18 8.55
CA GLN A 370 -24.42 -10.80 8.82
C GLN A 370 -24.06 -10.45 10.26
N ILE A 371 -23.27 -9.40 10.45
CA ILE A 371 -23.06 -8.82 11.78
C ILE A 371 -24.38 -8.19 12.26
N PRO A 372 -24.77 -8.40 13.52
CA PRO A 372 -25.95 -7.75 14.10
C PRO A 372 -25.86 -6.23 14.00
N PHE A 373 -27.00 -5.60 13.71
CA PHE A 373 -27.11 -4.16 13.66
C PHE A 373 -27.35 -3.56 15.04
N GLY A 374 -26.77 -2.38 15.28
CA GLY A 374 -27.03 -1.56 16.45
C GLY A 374 -28.34 -0.78 16.31
N PRO A 375 -28.76 -0.08 17.38
CA PRO A 375 -29.93 0.81 17.34
C PRO A 375 -29.79 1.97 16.34
N ASP A 376 -28.56 2.31 15.97
CA ASP A 376 -28.18 3.33 14.99
C ASP A 376 -28.32 2.87 13.53
N GLY A 377 -28.64 1.59 13.30
CA GLY A 377 -28.74 1.05 11.94
C GLY A 377 -27.39 0.72 11.31
N GLU A 378 -26.32 0.64 12.10
CA GLU A 378 -24.98 0.25 11.65
C GLU A 378 -24.56 -1.11 12.22
N PRO A 379 -23.63 -1.85 11.57
CA PRO A 379 -23.07 -3.07 12.15
C PRO A 379 -22.39 -2.79 13.51
N GLN A 380 -22.72 -3.58 14.53
CA GLN A 380 -22.25 -3.35 15.90
C GLN A 380 -20.72 -3.46 16.08
N TYR A 381 -20.05 -4.18 15.18
CA TYR A 381 -18.61 -4.42 15.15
C TYR A 381 -18.15 -4.80 13.75
N ALA A 382 -16.84 -4.96 13.55
CA ALA A 382 -16.26 -5.52 12.34
C ALA A 382 -15.72 -6.93 12.56
N HIS A 383 -15.63 -7.70 11.48
CA HIS A 383 -14.81 -8.92 11.42
C HIS A 383 -13.43 -8.58 10.88
N PHE A 384 -12.43 -9.42 11.17
CA PHE A 384 -11.04 -9.09 10.86
C PHE A 384 -10.22 -10.29 10.35
N ASN A 385 -9.19 -9.96 9.57
CA ASN A 385 -8.10 -10.84 9.19
C ASN A 385 -6.92 -10.62 10.15
N SER A 386 -6.33 -11.67 10.74
CA SER A 386 -5.22 -11.48 11.68
C SER A 386 -4.14 -12.56 11.59
N ASP A 387 -2.89 -12.16 11.90
CA ASP A 387 -1.85 -13.09 12.30
C ASP A 387 -1.79 -13.27 13.84
N ALA A 388 -1.29 -14.44 14.24
CA ALA A 388 -0.64 -14.72 15.52
C ALA A 388 -1.19 -14.05 16.80
N PHE A 389 -2.36 -14.47 17.30
CA PHE A 389 -2.79 -14.14 18.67
C PHE A 389 -1.80 -14.63 19.74
N TRP A 390 -1.04 -15.68 19.45
CA TRP A 390 -0.05 -16.26 20.36
C TRP A 390 1.03 -15.28 20.82
N THR A 391 1.42 -14.26 20.04
CA THR A 391 2.41 -13.26 20.51
C THR A 391 1.77 -11.98 21.04
N THR A 392 0.52 -11.71 20.68
CA THR A 392 -0.12 -10.41 20.92
C THR A 392 -0.50 -10.13 22.37
N PHE A 393 -0.61 -11.18 23.18
CA PHE A 393 -1.09 -11.07 24.55
C PHE A 393 -0.10 -10.38 25.49
N TRP A 394 1.19 -10.32 25.13
CA TRP A 394 2.21 -9.59 25.88
C TRP A 394 2.37 -8.12 25.46
N ASN A 395 1.75 -7.69 24.34
CA ASN A 395 1.99 -6.37 23.77
C ASN A 395 0.71 -5.66 23.28
N ILE A 396 0.27 -5.91 22.05
CA ILE A 396 -0.77 -5.18 21.34
C ILE A 396 -2.11 -5.30 22.06
N ASN A 397 -2.46 -6.47 22.60
CA ASN A 397 -3.72 -6.65 23.32
C ASN A 397 -3.79 -5.78 24.58
N VAL A 398 -2.63 -5.51 25.22
CA VAL A 398 -2.54 -4.62 26.38
C VAL A 398 -2.77 -3.18 25.95
N VAL A 399 -2.07 -2.73 24.90
CA VAL A 399 -2.22 -1.36 24.38
C VAL A 399 -3.66 -1.10 23.91
N TRP A 400 -4.25 -2.03 23.17
CA TRP A 400 -5.62 -1.89 22.70
C TRP A 400 -6.63 -1.86 23.84
N SER A 401 -6.48 -2.70 24.86
CA SER A 401 -7.41 -2.69 25.99
C SER A 401 -7.33 -1.40 26.82
N LEU A 402 -6.17 -0.73 26.84
CA LEU A 402 -5.97 0.51 27.59
C LEU A 402 -6.37 1.76 26.79
N ALA A 403 -5.92 1.88 25.54
CA ALA A 403 -6.08 3.10 24.74
C ALA A 403 -7.13 2.98 23.62
N TYR A 404 -7.49 1.75 23.22
CA TYR A 404 -8.39 1.47 22.09
C TYR A 404 -9.49 0.46 22.45
N PRO A 405 -10.23 0.65 23.55
CA PRO A 405 -11.19 -0.35 24.04
C PRO A 405 -12.28 -0.70 23.02
N ASP A 406 -12.61 0.23 22.11
CA ASP A 406 -13.54 -0.01 21.00
C ASP A 406 -13.05 -1.11 20.06
N ILE A 407 -11.74 -1.15 19.80
CA ILE A 407 -11.11 -2.20 18.99
C ILE A 407 -11.16 -3.51 19.76
N THR A 408 -10.77 -3.52 21.04
CA THR A 408 -10.85 -4.73 21.88
C THR A 408 -12.26 -5.31 21.90
N ARG A 409 -13.29 -4.46 22.04
CA ARG A 409 -14.71 -4.89 21.98
C ARG A 409 -15.04 -5.55 20.66
N GLN A 410 -14.64 -4.95 19.53
CA GLN A 410 -14.92 -5.52 18.21
C GLN A 410 -14.22 -6.88 18.03
N TRP A 411 -12.95 -6.98 18.40
CA TRP A 411 -12.21 -8.25 18.33
C TRP A 411 -12.83 -9.34 19.19
N VAL A 412 -13.27 -9.04 20.42
CA VAL A 412 -13.91 -10.03 21.29
C VAL A 412 -15.20 -10.55 20.64
N ASN A 413 -16.05 -9.68 20.09
CA ASN A 413 -17.28 -10.11 19.41
C ASN A 413 -16.97 -10.96 18.17
N PHE A 414 -16.00 -10.54 17.34
CA PHE A 414 -15.52 -11.32 16.21
C PHE A 414 -15.04 -12.73 16.62
N LEU A 415 -14.23 -12.84 17.68
CA LEU A 415 -13.74 -14.15 18.16
C LEU A 415 -14.87 -15.02 18.72
N VAL A 416 -15.88 -14.42 19.35
CA VAL A 416 -17.08 -15.13 19.81
C VAL A 416 -17.89 -15.66 18.62
N ASP A 417 -18.04 -14.89 17.55
CA ASP A 417 -18.70 -15.36 16.32
C ASP A 417 -17.95 -16.55 15.72
N MET A 418 -16.62 -16.43 15.56
CA MET A 418 -15.78 -17.52 15.05
C MET A 418 -15.88 -18.78 15.92
N TYR A 419 -15.98 -18.65 17.24
CA TYR A 419 -16.20 -19.78 18.14
C TYR A 419 -17.60 -20.39 17.97
N LYS A 420 -18.65 -19.59 17.84
CA LYS A 420 -20.02 -20.10 17.62
C LYS A 420 -20.14 -20.83 16.27
N ASP A 421 -19.49 -20.31 15.25
CA ASP A 421 -19.58 -20.82 13.88
C ASP A 421 -18.66 -22.04 13.67
N GLY A 422 -17.43 -22.00 14.18
CA GLY A 422 -16.40 -23.01 13.96
C GLY A 422 -16.07 -23.91 15.15
N GLY A 423 -16.60 -23.64 16.34
CA GLY A 423 -16.35 -24.38 17.58
C GLY A 423 -15.02 -24.09 18.27
N LEU A 424 -14.14 -23.25 17.70
CA LEU A 424 -12.84 -22.90 18.23
C LEU A 424 -12.53 -21.41 18.02
N ILE A 425 -11.77 -20.83 18.95
CA ILE A 425 -11.21 -19.47 18.77
C ILE A 425 -9.97 -19.59 17.86
N PRO A 426 -9.90 -18.85 16.74
CA PRO A 426 -8.81 -18.99 15.78
C PRO A 426 -7.50 -18.41 16.34
N ARG A 427 -6.38 -19.06 16.04
CA ARG A 427 -5.03 -18.53 16.36
C ARG A 427 -4.63 -17.35 15.46
N GLY A 428 -5.18 -17.26 14.26
CA GLY A 428 -4.86 -16.26 13.25
C GLY A 428 -5.75 -16.44 12.04
N PRO A 429 -7.00 -15.92 12.08
CA PRO A 429 -8.00 -16.14 11.04
C PRO A 429 -7.61 -15.39 9.78
N SER A 430 -6.99 -16.09 8.83
CA SER A 430 -6.64 -15.53 7.53
C SER A 430 -7.78 -15.75 6.54
N GLY A 431 -8.45 -14.69 6.09
CA GLY A 431 -9.66 -14.79 5.28
C GLY A 431 -10.74 -15.64 5.95
N HIS A 432 -10.86 -15.53 7.28
CA HIS A 432 -11.74 -16.31 8.16
C HIS A 432 -11.53 -17.84 8.18
N ASN A 433 -10.36 -18.32 7.73
CA ASN A 433 -10.00 -19.74 7.75
C ASN A 433 -9.42 -20.22 9.08
#